data_AF-A0A7Y6A003-F1
#
_entry.id   AF-A0A7Y6A003-F1
#
_cell.length_a   1.000
_cell.length_b   1.000
_cell.length_c   1.000
_cell.angle_alpha   90.00
_cell.angle_beta   90.00
_cell.angle_gamma   90.00
#
_symmetry.space_group_name_H-M   'P 1'
#
loop_
_entity.id
_entity.type
_entity.pdbx_description
1 polymer ?
#
loop_
_entity_poly.entity_id
_entity_poly.type
_entity_poly.pdbx_seq_one_letter_code
_entity_poly.pdbx_strand_id
1 'polypeptide(L)'
;MPASSADLQARFPDRSAVDPARLEQVAALAKAAAPTEPGFDWSHYQQVFSRDEVADAEPRDLLSFVNETPGATNATTASFNRAWKTMGEREASARTRNTIRYLLYGPATVPLPDRLTRLILGQGGLGMTGFKEPALTRLLVAMSPDAYLPISTYGGARGGKREIAQRVYGLTLPEVAKEQFTLGRLILWSNDLLVDLVEDEFDDLTQAAAFLTSVKVPVPA
;
A
#
# COMPACT_ATOMS: atom_id res chain seq x y z
N MET A 1 -5.06 -20.69 -21.07
CA MET A 1 -6.27 -20.13 -20.41
C MET A 1 -5.85 -18.88 -19.67
N PRO A 2 -6.54 -17.73 -19.76
CA PRO A 2 -6.31 -16.64 -18.83
C PRO A 2 -6.66 -17.17 -17.43
N ALA A 3 -5.76 -17.03 -16.46
CA ALA A 3 -6.07 -17.35 -15.08
C ALA A 3 -7.22 -16.46 -14.63
N SER A 4 -8.32 -17.03 -14.16
CA SER A 4 -9.36 -16.25 -13.52
C SER A 4 -8.81 -15.63 -12.23
N SER A 5 -9.45 -14.59 -11.70
CA SER A 5 -9.08 -14.05 -10.39
C SER A 5 -9.10 -15.12 -9.29
N ALA A 6 -9.97 -16.14 -9.43
CA ALA A 6 -10.06 -17.25 -8.48
C ALA A 6 -8.84 -18.19 -8.62
N ASP A 7 -8.41 -18.49 -9.85
CA ASP A 7 -7.21 -19.30 -10.09
C ASP A 7 -5.94 -18.62 -9.59
N LEU A 8 -5.87 -17.28 -9.72
CA LEU A 8 -4.77 -16.51 -9.18
C LEU A 8 -4.77 -16.52 -7.65
N GLN A 9 -5.94 -16.37 -7.02
CA GLN A 9 -6.09 -16.41 -5.58
C GLN A 9 -5.72 -17.78 -5.00
N ALA A 10 -6.16 -18.87 -5.62
CA ALA A 10 -5.87 -20.24 -5.19
C ALA A 10 -4.37 -20.60 -5.25
N ARG A 11 -3.59 -19.86 -6.05
CA ARG A 11 -2.14 -20.03 -6.20
C ARG A 11 -1.34 -18.99 -5.44
N PHE A 12 -1.99 -18.04 -4.78
CA PHE A 12 -1.31 -17.02 -4.00
C PHE A 12 -0.75 -17.69 -2.73
N PRO A 13 0.54 -17.51 -2.40
CA PRO A 13 1.13 -18.16 -1.24
C PRO A 13 0.55 -17.60 0.05
N ASP A 14 0.50 -18.46 1.07
CA ASP A 14 0.17 -18.12 2.46
C ASP A 14 1.41 -18.36 3.35
N ARG A 15 1.26 -18.15 4.67
CA ARG A 15 2.32 -18.39 5.65
C ARG A 15 2.87 -19.82 5.65
N SER A 16 2.06 -20.81 5.30
CA SER A 16 2.50 -22.21 5.24
C SER A 16 3.46 -22.50 4.08
N ALA A 17 3.52 -21.60 3.08
CA ALA A 17 4.48 -21.67 1.98
C ALA A 17 5.90 -21.22 2.36
N VAL A 18 6.10 -20.67 3.57
CA VAL A 18 7.42 -20.25 4.06
C VAL A 18 8.11 -21.41 4.77
N ASP A 19 9.41 -21.60 4.51
CA ASP A 19 10.24 -22.53 5.27
C ASP A 19 10.19 -22.18 6.77
N PRO A 20 9.81 -23.12 7.67
CA PRO A 20 9.77 -22.88 9.11
C PRO A 20 11.09 -22.33 9.68
N ALA A 21 12.25 -22.80 9.19
CA ALA A 21 13.54 -22.30 9.64
C ALA A 21 13.75 -20.82 9.24
N ARG A 22 13.17 -20.41 8.11
CA ARG A 22 13.17 -19.01 7.66
C ARG A 22 12.28 -18.15 8.55
N LEU A 23 11.10 -18.65 8.93
CA LEU A 23 10.20 -17.94 9.87
C LEU A 23 10.89 -17.72 11.22
N GLU A 24 11.49 -18.76 11.80
CA GLU A 24 12.22 -18.66 13.07
C GLU A 24 13.38 -17.65 12.99
N GLN A 25 14.12 -17.65 11.88
CA GLN A 25 15.21 -16.70 11.64
C GLN A 25 14.71 -15.26 11.58
N VAL A 26 13.61 -15.02 10.86
CA VAL A 26 13.00 -13.68 10.75
C VAL A 26 12.49 -13.21 12.12
N ALA A 27 11.82 -14.08 12.87
CA ALA A 27 11.33 -13.77 14.21
C ALA A 27 12.46 -13.44 15.19
N ALA A 28 13.59 -14.15 15.12
CA ALA A 28 14.77 -13.84 15.93
C ALA A 28 15.37 -12.46 15.57
N LEU A 29 15.42 -12.12 14.29
CA LEU A 29 15.88 -10.80 13.82
C LEU A 29 14.93 -9.68 14.23
N ALA A 30 13.62 -9.92 14.16
CA ALA A 30 12.60 -8.96 14.58
C ALA A 30 12.73 -8.59 16.06
N LYS A 31 12.88 -9.60 16.94
CA LYS A 31 13.11 -9.40 18.39
C LYS A 31 14.36 -8.57 18.68
N ALA A 32 15.41 -8.70 17.87
CA ALA A 32 16.64 -7.92 18.02
C ALA A 32 16.52 -6.48 17.47
N ALA A 33 15.51 -6.21 16.63
CA ALA A 33 15.32 -4.95 15.93
C ALA A 33 14.25 -4.04 16.57
N ALA A 34 13.80 -4.37 17.79
CA ALA A 34 12.73 -3.65 18.49
C ALA A 34 12.95 -2.12 18.45
N PRO A 35 12.08 -1.38 17.74
CA PRO A 35 12.30 0.04 17.54
C PRO A 35 11.96 0.86 18.78
N THR A 36 12.58 2.03 18.87
CA THR A 36 12.51 2.92 20.03
C THR A 36 11.54 4.09 19.84
N GLU A 37 11.04 4.31 18.62
CA GLU A 37 10.17 5.44 18.30
C GLU A 37 8.74 4.98 17.99
N PRO A 38 7.72 5.75 18.41
CA PRO A 38 6.33 5.48 18.05
C PRO A 38 6.10 5.67 16.54
N GLY A 39 5.12 4.95 16.00
CA GLY A 39 4.67 5.11 14.63
C GLY A 39 4.10 6.50 14.31
N PHE A 40 3.77 6.72 13.04
CA PHE A 40 3.17 7.97 12.58
C PHE A 40 1.71 8.09 13.02
N ASP A 41 1.33 9.25 13.57
CA ASP A 41 -0.06 9.51 13.95
C ASP A 41 -0.92 9.84 12.72
N TRP A 42 -1.85 8.93 12.40
CA TRP A 42 -2.77 9.06 11.27
C TRP A 42 -4.08 9.78 11.61
N SER A 43 -4.32 10.13 12.88
CA SER A 43 -5.62 10.63 13.38
C SER A 43 -6.14 11.83 12.59
N HIS A 44 -5.26 12.77 12.25
CA HIS A 44 -5.60 13.93 11.41
C HIS A 44 -6.17 13.50 10.05
N TYR A 45 -5.48 12.62 9.35
CA TYR A 45 -5.91 12.17 8.02
C TYR A 45 -7.13 11.24 8.07
N GLN A 46 -7.31 10.48 9.14
CA GLN A 46 -8.53 9.70 9.38
C GLN A 46 -9.75 10.60 9.49
N GLN A 47 -9.63 11.73 10.19
CA GLN A 47 -10.69 12.73 10.28
C GLN A 47 -10.93 13.39 8.91
N VAL A 48 -9.89 13.96 8.30
CA VAL A 48 -9.98 14.68 7.02
C VAL A 48 -10.54 13.80 5.89
N PHE A 49 -10.20 12.52 5.86
CA PHE A 49 -10.65 11.59 4.82
C PHE A 49 -11.82 10.71 5.25
N SER A 50 -12.44 11.00 6.40
CA SER A 50 -13.71 10.38 6.80
C SER A 50 -14.80 10.65 5.76
N ARG A 51 -15.87 9.84 5.79
CA ARG A 51 -16.94 9.91 4.79
C ARG A 51 -17.59 11.29 4.69
N ASP A 52 -17.72 11.96 5.82
CA ASP A 52 -18.45 13.22 5.92
C ASP A 52 -17.54 14.44 5.65
N GLU A 53 -16.27 14.37 6.04
CA GLU A 53 -15.33 15.50 5.94
C GLU A 53 -14.59 15.58 4.58
N VAL A 54 -14.41 14.46 3.89
CA VAL A 54 -13.56 14.39 2.67
C VAL A 54 -14.03 15.31 1.53
N ALA A 55 -15.31 15.67 1.50
CA ALA A 55 -15.85 16.58 0.48
C ALA A 55 -15.29 18.00 0.62
N ASP A 56 -14.95 18.39 1.86
CA ASP A 56 -14.53 19.74 2.23
C ASP A 56 -13.04 19.82 2.60
N ALA A 57 -12.35 18.67 2.73
CA ALA A 57 -10.91 18.55 3.01
C ALA A 57 -10.06 19.65 2.33
N GLU A 58 -9.36 20.46 3.13
CA GLU A 58 -8.64 21.64 2.65
C GLU A 58 -7.55 21.28 1.62
N PRO A 59 -7.31 22.12 0.60
CA PRO A 59 -6.25 21.89 -0.39
C PRO A 59 -4.88 21.63 0.25
N ARG A 60 -4.59 22.28 1.38
CA ARG A 60 -3.36 22.09 2.14
C ARG A 60 -3.23 20.69 2.72
N ASP A 61 -4.30 20.14 3.30
CA ASP A 61 -4.28 18.77 3.84
C ASP A 61 -4.02 17.74 2.75
N LEU A 62 -4.62 17.93 1.56
CA LEU A 62 -4.40 17.07 0.40
C LEU A 62 -2.95 17.11 -0.10
N LEU A 63 -2.32 18.28 -0.08
CA LEU A 63 -0.91 18.45 -0.46
C LEU A 63 0.04 17.88 0.60
N SER A 64 -0.19 18.16 1.87
CA SER A 64 0.61 17.64 2.99
C SER A 64 0.53 16.12 3.05
N PHE A 65 -0.66 15.54 2.82
CA PHE A 65 -0.81 14.08 2.76
C PHE A 65 0.08 13.43 1.71
N VAL A 66 0.25 14.06 0.54
CA VAL A 66 1.09 13.50 -0.53
C VAL A 66 2.57 13.73 -0.25
N ASN A 67 2.94 14.89 0.28
CA ASN A 67 4.33 15.36 0.32
C ASN A 67 5.05 15.18 1.67
N GLU A 68 4.32 15.11 2.78
CA GLU A 68 4.89 15.25 4.13
C GLU A 68 4.74 14.00 5.01
N THR A 69 3.88 13.06 4.62
CA THR A 69 3.66 11.81 5.37
C THR A 69 4.77 10.77 5.15
N PRO A 70 5.13 9.96 6.17
CA PRO A 70 6.05 8.83 6.06
C PRO A 70 5.63 7.76 5.04
N GLY A 71 6.58 6.89 4.67
CA GLY A 71 6.37 5.88 3.60
C GLY A 71 6.52 6.44 2.19
N ALA A 72 7.00 7.68 2.04
CA ALA A 72 7.34 8.33 0.77
C ALA A 72 8.58 7.75 0.08
N THR A 73 9.26 6.77 0.67
CA THR A 73 10.57 6.24 0.24
C THR A 73 10.63 5.85 -1.24
N ASN A 74 9.50 5.46 -1.85
CA ASN A 74 9.44 5.08 -3.27
C ASN A 74 8.54 5.96 -4.15
N ALA A 75 7.76 6.89 -3.60
CA ALA A 75 6.75 7.65 -4.34
C ALA A 75 7.34 8.92 -4.98
N THR A 76 7.30 9.05 -6.32
CA THR A 76 7.61 10.33 -6.96
C THR A 76 6.40 11.27 -6.91
N THR A 77 6.44 12.30 -6.05
CA THR A 77 5.36 13.30 -5.94
C THR A 77 5.39 14.33 -7.08
N ALA A 78 6.45 14.34 -7.89
CA ALA A 78 6.65 15.32 -8.97
C ALA A 78 5.51 15.36 -9.99
N SER A 79 4.96 14.21 -10.39
CA SER A 79 3.84 14.16 -11.33
C SER A 79 2.56 14.72 -10.74
N PHE A 80 2.31 14.46 -9.45
CA PHE A 80 1.17 15.03 -8.72
C PHE A 80 1.32 16.55 -8.59
N ASN A 81 2.47 17.02 -8.12
CA ASN A 81 2.73 18.45 -7.94
C ASN A 81 2.70 19.23 -9.26
N ARG A 82 3.17 18.66 -10.37
CA ARG A 82 3.01 19.27 -11.70
C ARG A 82 1.54 19.35 -12.11
N ALA A 83 0.81 18.25 -12.00
CA ALA A 83 -0.61 18.22 -12.35
C ALA A 83 -1.42 19.21 -11.49
N TRP A 84 -1.13 19.29 -10.20
CA TRP A 84 -1.73 20.25 -9.27
C TRP A 84 -1.53 21.69 -9.74
N LYS A 85 -0.28 22.06 -10.07
CA LYS A 85 0.05 23.39 -10.59
C LYS A 85 -0.66 23.69 -11.91
N THR A 86 -0.74 22.71 -12.82
CA THR A 86 -1.39 22.89 -14.13
C THR A 86 -2.91 23.03 -14.02
N MET A 87 -3.56 22.24 -13.17
CA MET A 87 -5.03 22.28 -13.00
C MET A 87 -5.49 23.49 -12.18
N GLY A 88 -4.62 23.99 -11.30
CA GLY A 88 -4.99 24.96 -10.28
C GLY A 88 -5.63 24.29 -9.06
N GLU A 89 -5.55 24.96 -7.92
CA GLU A 89 -5.90 24.42 -6.60
C GLU A 89 -7.33 23.88 -6.53
N ARG A 90 -8.32 24.63 -7.05
CA ARG A 90 -9.73 24.25 -7.00
C ARG A 90 -10.00 22.92 -7.70
N GLU A 91 -9.52 22.78 -8.94
CA GLU A 91 -9.74 21.57 -9.75
C GLU A 91 -8.92 20.39 -9.20
N ALA A 92 -7.66 20.62 -8.84
CA ALA A 92 -6.79 19.58 -8.29
C ALA A 92 -7.33 19.02 -6.96
N SER A 93 -7.83 19.90 -6.08
CA SER A 93 -8.45 19.51 -4.81
C SER A 93 -9.72 18.70 -5.07
N ALA A 94 -10.62 19.17 -5.93
CA ALA A 94 -11.84 18.44 -6.27
C ALA A 94 -11.54 17.04 -6.83
N ARG A 95 -10.56 16.90 -7.74
CA ARG A 95 -10.14 15.59 -8.26
C ARG A 95 -9.53 14.70 -7.18
N THR A 96 -8.72 15.25 -6.29
CA THR A 96 -8.10 14.47 -5.22
C THR A 96 -9.16 13.96 -4.24
N ARG A 97 -10.10 14.81 -3.81
CA ARG A 97 -11.25 14.41 -2.97
C ARG A 97 -12.10 13.33 -3.64
N ASN A 98 -12.39 13.48 -4.94
CA ASN A 98 -13.12 12.46 -5.69
C ASN A 98 -12.35 11.14 -5.80
N THR A 99 -11.02 11.18 -5.90
CA THR A 99 -10.15 9.99 -5.88
C THR A 99 -10.25 9.26 -4.56
N ILE A 100 -10.10 9.99 -3.45
CA ILE A 100 -10.19 9.47 -2.08
C ILE A 100 -11.59 8.88 -1.84
N ARG A 101 -12.64 9.63 -2.15
CA ARG A 101 -14.04 9.18 -2.05
C ARG A 101 -14.30 7.93 -2.85
N TYR A 102 -13.80 7.84 -4.08
CA TYR A 102 -13.98 6.64 -4.89
C TYR A 102 -13.28 5.44 -4.26
N LEU A 103 -12.01 5.59 -3.83
CA LEU A 103 -11.27 4.48 -3.23
C LEU A 103 -11.90 3.98 -1.93
N LEU A 104 -12.29 4.88 -1.04
CA LEU A 104 -12.78 4.52 0.30
C LEU A 104 -14.28 4.21 0.27
N TYR A 105 -15.08 5.06 -0.38
CA TYR A 105 -16.56 5.07 -0.28
C TYR A 105 -17.28 4.93 -1.63
N GLY A 106 -16.57 4.51 -2.68
CA GLY A 106 -17.16 4.16 -3.96
C GLY A 106 -18.22 3.06 -3.89
N PRO A 107 -18.87 2.75 -5.03
CA PRO A 107 -20.02 1.85 -5.07
C PRO A 107 -19.72 0.47 -4.47
N ALA A 108 -20.61 -0.06 -3.63
CA ALA A 108 -20.46 -1.38 -3.03
C ALA A 108 -20.38 -2.53 -4.06
N THR A 109 -20.92 -2.30 -5.26
CA THR A 109 -20.83 -3.22 -6.40
C THR A 109 -19.45 -3.29 -7.04
N VAL A 110 -18.53 -2.39 -6.69
CA VAL A 110 -17.14 -2.38 -7.16
C VAL A 110 -16.22 -2.62 -5.96
N PRO A 111 -15.67 -3.83 -5.80
CA PRO A 111 -14.78 -4.17 -4.70
C PRO A 111 -13.59 -3.20 -4.59
N LEU A 112 -13.07 -3.02 -3.37
CA LEU A 112 -11.87 -2.21 -3.11
C LEU A 112 -10.69 -2.48 -4.07
N PRO A 113 -10.26 -3.74 -4.33
CA PRO A 113 -9.15 -4.00 -5.25
C PRO A 113 -9.43 -3.53 -6.69
N ASP A 114 -10.69 -3.55 -7.14
CA ASP A 114 -11.06 -3.07 -8.46
C ASP A 114 -11.06 -1.54 -8.52
N ARG A 115 -11.55 -0.88 -7.47
CA ARG A 115 -11.49 0.59 -7.34
C ARG A 115 -10.04 1.08 -7.33
N LEU A 116 -9.18 0.40 -6.56
CA LEU A 116 -7.74 0.67 -6.52
C LEU A 116 -7.09 0.51 -7.89
N THR A 117 -7.34 -0.61 -8.57
CA THR A 117 -6.78 -0.88 -9.91
C THR A 117 -7.20 0.19 -10.92
N ARG A 118 -8.49 0.55 -10.95
CA ARG A 118 -9.04 1.58 -11.85
C ARG A 118 -8.35 2.93 -11.67
N LEU A 119 -8.12 3.36 -10.42
CA LEU A 119 -7.43 4.60 -10.10
C LEU A 119 -5.95 4.58 -10.51
N ILE A 120 -5.25 3.46 -10.23
CA ILE A 120 -3.83 3.31 -10.61
C ILE A 120 -3.69 3.36 -12.13
N LEU A 121 -4.54 2.65 -12.86
CA LEU A 121 -4.52 2.62 -14.34
C LEU A 121 -5.13 3.89 -14.97
N GLY A 122 -5.81 4.74 -14.20
CA GLY A 122 -6.45 5.96 -14.70
C GLY A 122 -7.62 5.67 -15.65
N GLN A 123 -8.34 4.57 -15.44
CA GLN A 123 -9.42 4.16 -16.33
C GLN A 123 -10.58 5.16 -16.33
N GLY A 124 -11.10 5.45 -17.52
CA GLY A 124 -12.23 6.37 -17.67
C GLY A 124 -11.95 7.81 -17.21
N GLY A 125 -10.68 8.22 -17.15
CA GLY A 125 -10.29 9.52 -16.62
C GLY A 125 -10.48 9.65 -15.11
N LEU A 126 -10.70 8.54 -14.40
CA LEU A 126 -10.81 8.52 -12.94
C LEU A 126 -9.46 8.84 -12.30
N GLY A 127 -9.52 9.62 -11.22
CA GLY A 127 -8.39 9.89 -10.35
C GLY A 127 -7.69 11.23 -10.60
N MET A 128 -6.89 11.64 -9.61
CA MET A 128 -5.96 12.76 -9.72
C MET A 128 -4.66 12.30 -10.38
N THR A 129 -4.20 13.01 -11.40
CA THR A 129 -2.92 12.72 -12.07
C THR A 129 -1.78 12.76 -11.06
N GLY A 130 -0.96 11.71 -11.03
CA GLY A 130 0.13 11.55 -10.06
C GLY A 130 -0.28 11.00 -8.69
N PHE A 131 -1.58 10.95 -8.37
CA PHE A 131 -2.11 10.24 -7.19
C PHE A 131 -2.26 8.74 -7.51
N LYS A 132 -1.11 8.08 -7.67
CA LYS A 132 -1.00 6.69 -8.15
C LYS A 132 -0.81 5.72 -6.98
N GLU A 133 -0.45 4.48 -7.31
CA GLU A 133 -0.31 3.36 -6.37
C GLU A 133 0.31 3.76 -5.02
N PRO A 134 1.47 4.44 -4.94
CA PRO A 134 2.04 4.83 -3.65
C PRO A 134 1.16 5.74 -2.77
N ALA A 135 0.45 6.69 -3.39
CA ALA A 135 -0.44 7.59 -2.65
C ALA A 135 -1.74 6.89 -2.25
N LEU A 136 -2.23 5.98 -3.11
CA LEU A 136 -3.45 5.21 -2.88
C LEU A 136 -3.26 4.15 -1.80
N THR A 137 -2.12 3.46 -1.76
CA THR A 137 -1.79 2.51 -0.69
C THR A 137 -1.58 3.22 0.63
N ARG A 138 -0.90 4.37 0.63
CA ARG A 138 -0.78 5.21 1.82
C ARG A 138 -2.14 5.66 2.34
N LEU A 139 -3.10 5.94 1.46
CA LEU A 139 -4.45 6.27 1.89
C LEU A 139 -5.10 5.12 2.65
N LEU A 140 -4.86 3.86 2.25
CA LEU A 140 -5.34 2.69 3.00
C LEU A 140 -4.66 2.59 4.37
N VAL A 141 -3.34 2.84 4.44
CA VAL A 141 -2.59 2.90 5.70
C VAL A 141 -3.15 3.97 6.63
N ALA A 142 -3.38 5.18 6.12
CA ALA A 142 -3.93 6.26 6.92
C ALA A 142 -5.30 5.90 7.51
N MET A 143 -6.17 5.29 6.71
CA MET A 143 -7.52 4.95 7.13
C MET A 143 -7.61 3.70 8.00
N SER A 144 -6.60 2.84 7.97
CA SER A 144 -6.59 1.56 8.71
C SER A 144 -5.15 1.16 9.04
N PRO A 145 -4.46 1.91 9.91
CA PRO A 145 -3.04 1.73 10.18
C PRO A 145 -2.72 0.37 10.82
N ASP A 146 -3.68 -0.21 11.52
CA ASP A 146 -3.55 -1.54 12.15
C ASP A 146 -3.79 -2.70 11.16
N ALA A 147 -4.22 -2.40 9.93
CA ALA A 147 -4.51 -3.40 8.90
C ALA A 147 -3.56 -3.34 7.70
N TYR A 148 -2.86 -2.21 7.49
CA TYR A 148 -2.02 -2.00 6.31
C TYR A 148 -0.60 -1.60 6.67
N LEU A 149 0.36 -2.34 6.12
CA LEU A 149 1.77 -1.99 6.20
C LEU A 149 2.04 -0.71 5.38
N PRO A 150 2.82 0.26 5.90
CA PRO A 150 3.31 1.44 5.16
C PRO A 150 4.35 1.10 4.09
N ILE A 151 4.05 0.11 3.24
CA ILE A 151 4.81 -0.30 2.06
C ILE A 151 3.99 0.07 0.83
N SER A 152 4.45 1.11 0.15
CA SER A 152 3.64 1.86 -0.83
C SER A 152 3.40 1.14 -2.17
N THR A 153 4.16 0.12 -2.52
CA THR A 153 4.10 -0.54 -3.84
C THR A 153 4.05 -2.06 -3.73
N TYR A 154 3.32 -2.69 -4.64
CA TYR A 154 3.36 -4.13 -4.85
C TYR A 154 4.74 -4.58 -5.30
N GLY A 155 5.32 -3.90 -6.30
CA GLY A 155 6.69 -4.15 -6.73
C GLY A 155 7.20 -3.11 -7.72
N GLY A 156 8.46 -3.24 -8.12
CA GLY A 156 9.08 -2.35 -9.12
C GLY A 156 10.57 -2.13 -8.90
N ALA A 157 11.16 -1.21 -9.68
CA ALA A 157 12.61 -0.96 -9.68
C ALA A 157 13.18 -0.51 -8.31
N ARG A 158 12.34 0.08 -7.45
CA ARG A 158 12.70 0.51 -6.09
C ARG A 158 12.25 -0.49 -5.01
N GLY A 159 11.85 -1.70 -5.43
CA GLY A 159 11.25 -2.72 -4.58
C GLY A 159 9.77 -2.50 -4.29
N GLY A 160 9.26 -3.30 -3.38
CA GLY A 160 7.87 -3.36 -2.97
C GLY A 160 7.59 -4.65 -2.20
N LYS A 161 6.31 -4.90 -1.91
CA LYS A 161 5.85 -6.07 -1.16
C LYS A 161 6.32 -7.39 -1.77
N ARG A 162 6.34 -7.50 -3.09
CA ARG A 162 6.84 -8.67 -3.83
C ARG A 162 8.32 -8.91 -3.61
N GLU A 163 9.15 -7.87 -3.75
CA GLU A 163 10.59 -8.00 -3.52
C GLU A 163 10.91 -8.25 -2.05
N ILE A 164 10.10 -7.71 -1.12
CA ILE A 164 10.19 -8.02 0.32
C ILE A 164 9.84 -9.49 0.59
N ALA A 165 8.72 -9.98 0.08
CA ALA A 165 8.28 -11.37 0.25
C ALA A 165 9.37 -12.36 -0.24
N GLN A 166 9.96 -12.09 -1.40
CA GLN A 166 11.04 -12.93 -1.92
C GLN A 166 12.32 -12.85 -1.08
N ARG A 167 12.73 -11.64 -0.69
CA ARG A 167 14.01 -11.42 0.01
C ARG A 167 13.98 -11.87 1.47
N VAL A 168 12.89 -11.57 2.18
CA VAL A 168 12.74 -11.85 3.61
C VAL A 168 12.26 -13.28 3.82
N TYR A 169 11.26 -13.72 3.06
CA TYR A 169 10.59 -15.01 3.29
C TYR A 169 10.85 -16.06 2.20
N GLY A 170 11.55 -15.74 1.13
CA GLY A 170 11.77 -16.68 0.02
C GLY A 170 10.55 -16.89 -0.87
N LEU A 171 9.47 -16.13 -0.67
CA LEU A 171 8.21 -16.29 -1.40
C LEU A 171 8.22 -15.60 -2.76
N THR A 172 7.89 -16.34 -3.81
CA THR A 172 7.67 -15.77 -5.14
C THR A 172 6.21 -15.38 -5.33
N LEU A 173 5.93 -14.07 -5.35
CA LEU A 173 4.56 -13.58 -5.62
C LEU A 173 4.32 -13.40 -7.14
N PRO A 174 3.07 -13.49 -7.62
CA PRO A 174 2.75 -13.39 -9.04
C PRO A 174 3.16 -12.07 -9.72
N GLU A 175 3.42 -12.12 -11.03
CA GLU A 175 3.58 -10.89 -11.82
C GLU A 175 2.25 -10.15 -12.02
N VAL A 176 2.33 -8.84 -12.28
CA VAL A 176 1.15 -8.02 -12.58
C VAL A 176 0.68 -8.28 -14.01
N ALA A 177 -0.46 -8.95 -14.16
CA ALA A 177 -1.15 -9.09 -15.44
C ALA A 177 -2.14 -7.92 -15.63
N LYS A 178 -1.72 -6.87 -16.33
CA LYS A 178 -2.51 -5.64 -16.51
C LYS A 178 -3.84 -5.89 -17.22
N GLU A 179 -3.85 -6.83 -18.16
CA GLU A 179 -5.02 -7.24 -18.94
C GLU A 179 -6.07 -7.92 -18.06
N GLN A 180 -5.68 -8.45 -16.91
CA GLN A 180 -6.54 -9.20 -15.98
C GLN A 180 -6.96 -8.37 -14.75
N PHE A 181 -6.60 -7.08 -14.68
CA PHE A 181 -6.94 -6.19 -13.57
C PHE A 181 -6.53 -6.74 -12.18
N THR A 182 -5.39 -7.42 -12.12
CA THR A 182 -4.93 -8.10 -10.90
C THR A 182 -4.18 -7.20 -9.93
N LEU A 183 -3.73 -6.03 -10.36
CA LEU A 183 -2.84 -5.16 -9.56
C LEU A 183 -3.40 -4.83 -8.18
N GLY A 184 -4.63 -4.33 -8.08
CA GLY A 184 -5.23 -3.98 -6.80
C GLY A 184 -5.41 -5.19 -5.88
N ARG A 185 -5.71 -6.38 -6.43
CA ARG A 185 -5.76 -7.63 -5.66
C ARG A 185 -4.40 -7.99 -5.12
N LEU A 186 -3.37 -7.97 -5.97
CA LEU A 186 -1.99 -8.26 -5.58
C LEU A 186 -1.49 -7.29 -4.49
N ILE A 187 -1.84 -5.99 -4.58
CA ILE A 187 -1.50 -5.00 -3.54
C ILE A 187 -2.11 -5.36 -2.18
N LEU A 188 -3.38 -5.79 -2.15
CA LEU A 188 -4.09 -6.15 -0.91
C LEU A 188 -3.65 -7.52 -0.41
N TRP A 189 -3.63 -8.56 -1.23
CA TRP A 189 -3.24 -9.90 -0.81
C TRP A 189 -1.79 -9.97 -0.32
N SER A 190 -0.88 -9.23 -0.96
CA SER A 190 0.50 -9.13 -0.46
C SER A 190 0.62 -8.28 0.80
N ASN A 191 -0.32 -7.38 1.07
CA ASN A 191 -0.40 -6.72 2.37
C ASN A 191 -0.79 -7.73 3.43
N ASP A 192 -1.91 -8.42 3.22
CA ASP A 192 -2.50 -9.36 4.18
C ASP A 192 -1.50 -10.48 4.50
N LEU A 193 -0.85 -11.04 3.48
CA LEU A 193 0.23 -12.01 3.65
C LEU A 193 1.39 -11.46 4.50
N LEU A 194 1.87 -10.24 4.22
CA LEU A 194 3.00 -9.69 4.98
C LEU A 194 2.62 -9.32 6.40
N VAL A 195 1.36 -8.92 6.67
CA VAL A 195 0.83 -8.71 8.02
C VAL A 195 0.77 -10.04 8.77
N ASP A 196 0.17 -11.07 8.18
CA ASP A 196 0.11 -12.44 8.74
C ASP A 196 1.50 -13.02 9.04
N LEU A 197 2.53 -12.60 8.30
CA LEU A 197 3.92 -13.02 8.49
C LEU A 197 4.70 -12.26 9.58
N VAL A 198 4.16 -11.16 10.13
CA VAL A 198 4.85 -10.32 11.12
C VAL A 198 4.00 -9.96 12.34
N GLU A 199 2.71 -10.30 12.35
CA GLU A 199 1.77 -9.89 13.40
C GLU A 199 2.13 -10.44 14.78
N ASP A 200 2.84 -11.57 14.86
CA ASP A 200 3.31 -12.15 16.12
C ASP A 200 4.51 -11.38 16.72
N GLU A 201 5.22 -10.59 15.91
CA GLU A 201 6.48 -9.94 16.27
C GLU A 201 6.37 -8.43 16.52
N PHE A 202 5.30 -7.79 16.06
CA PHE A 202 5.16 -6.32 16.12
C PHE A 202 3.73 -5.91 16.49
N ASP A 203 3.61 -5.04 17.50
CA ASP A 203 2.35 -4.40 17.87
C ASP A 203 1.98 -3.21 16.95
N ASP A 204 2.94 -2.70 16.16
CA ASP A 204 2.77 -1.56 15.25
C ASP A 204 3.25 -1.91 13.84
N LEU A 205 2.36 -1.83 12.85
CA LEU A 205 2.68 -2.14 11.45
C LEU A 205 3.68 -1.15 10.83
N THR A 206 3.83 0.06 11.37
CA THR A 206 4.89 1.00 10.99
C THR A 206 6.27 0.43 11.32
N GLN A 207 6.38 -0.17 12.51
CA GLN A 207 7.60 -0.83 12.98
C GLN A 207 7.89 -2.08 12.16
N ALA A 208 6.87 -2.91 11.93
CA ALA A 208 6.98 -4.09 11.06
C ALA A 208 7.46 -3.71 9.65
N ALA A 209 6.90 -2.66 9.05
CA ALA A 209 7.33 -2.20 7.72
C ALA A 209 8.77 -1.68 7.72
N ALA A 210 9.19 -0.95 8.76
CA ALA A 210 10.58 -0.47 8.89
C ALA A 210 11.56 -1.65 9.00
N PHE A 211 11.21 -2.68 9.77
CA PHE A 211 11.96 -3.93 9.83
C PHE A 211 12.00 -4.63 8.48
N LEU A 212 10.85 -4.92 7.86
CA LEU A 212 10.74 -5.64 6.59
C LEU A 212 11.50 -4.96 5.44
N THR A 213 11.58 -3.64 5.44
CA THR A 213 12.30 -2.87 4.41
C THR A 213 13.81 -2.84 4.62
N SER A 214 14.29 -2.98 5.86
CA SER A 214 15.73 -2.87 6.20
C SER A 214 16.43 -4.19 6.47
N VAL A 215 15.70 -5.20 6.97
CA VAL A 215 16.28 -6.47 7.45
C VAL A 215 17.05 -7.18 6.35
N LYS A 216 18.21 -7.73 6.68
CA LYS A 216 18.96 -8.64 5.82
C LYS A 216 18.90 -10.02 6.42
N VAL A 217 18.20 -10.94 5.74
CA VAL A 217 18.08 -12.31 6.21
C VAL A 217 19.10 -13.17 5.46
N PRO A 218 20.12 -13.71 6.16
CA PRO A 218 21.15 -14.57 5.55
C PRO A 218 20.52 -15.73 4.78
N VAL A 219 21.10 -16.11 3.64
CA VAL A 219 20.69 -17.33 2.94
C VAL A 219 21.21 -18.51 3.77
N PRO A 220 20.38 -19.53 4.08
CA PRO A 220 20.87 -20.74 4.73
C PRO A 220 21.99 -21.37 3.90
N ALA A 221 23.06 -21.79 4.58
CA ALA A 221 24.23 -22.40 3.96
C ALA A 221 23.93 -23.81 3.42
#